data_AF-A0A7X7TYI1-F1
#
_entry.id   AF-A0A7X7TYI1-F1
#
_cell.length_a   1.000
_cell.length_b   1.000
_cell.length_c   1.000
_cell.angle_alpha   90.00
_cell.angle_beta   90.00
_cell.angle_gamma   90.00
#
_symmetry.space_group_name_H-M   'P 1'
#
loop_
_entity.id
_entity.type
_entity.pdbx_description
1 polymer ?
#
loop_
_entity_poly.entity_id
_entity_poly.type
_entity_poly.pdbx_seq_one_letter_code
_entity_poly.pdbx_strand_id
1 'polypeptide(L)'
;MAIPFSAGIRHNDQLPAGLFEKPADAVVVENEVDCEVDPDSGLAADGMTREEACLAIVKQAGRAMVDLDQATLCRLNLFYRLYPPAIWEQIKKAKETGQWVTEVAVTGVPYQEGDLWYVPVEIRSGTGKSETQNAMIKFYDFEGKTLCFIIGSKEKGVVD
;
A
#
# COMPACT_ATOMS: atom_id res chain seq x y z
N MET A 1 -33.79 6.25 -9.39
CA MET A 1 -33.40 5.69 -10.70
C MET A 1 -31.91 5.97 -10.87
N ALA A 2 -31.14 4.97 -11.30
CA ALA A 2 -29.70 4.82 -11.06
C ALA A 2 -28.82 5.90 -11.69
N ILE A 3 -27.75 6.29 -10.99
CA ILE A 3 -26.61 7.00 -11.56
C ILE A 3 -25.57 5.94 -11.96
N PRO A 4 -25.18 5.85 -13.23
CA PRO A 4 -24.10 4.97 -13.66
C PRO A 4 -22.76 5.57 -13.23
N PHE A 5 -22.00 4.85 -12.40
CA PHE A 5 -20.65 5.25 -12.02
C PHE A 5 -19.66 4.65 -13.02
N SER A 6 -19.28 5.42 -14.02
CA SER A 6 -18.12 5.12 -14.88
C SER A 6 -16.87 5.73 -14.23
N ALA A 7 -16.17 4.94 -13.42
CA ALA A 7 -14.85 5.28 -12.91
C ALA A 7 -13.80 5.08 -14.00
N GLY A 8 -13.74 6.01 -14.96
CA GLY A 8 -12.55 6.21 -15.78
C GLY A 8 -11.59 7.11 -15.00
N ILE A 9 -10.39 6.63 -14.72
CA ILE A 9 -9.28 7.47 -14.25
C ILE A 9 -9.05 8.53 -15.34
N ARG A 10 -9.37 9.78 -15.03
CA ARG A 10 -9.01 10.90 -15.89
C ARG A 10 -7.54 11.17 -15.62
N HIS A 11 -6.68 10.90 -16.61
CA HIS A 11 -5.37 11.54 -16.73
C HIS A 11 -5.51 13.02 -16.38
N ASN A 12 -4.49 13.64 -15.77
CA ASN A 12 -4.37 15.07 -15.49
C ASN A 12 -5.06 15.94 -16.56
N ASP A 13 -6.38 16.11 -16.42
CA ASP A 13 -7.16 16.96 -17.27
C ASP A 13 -6.70 18.36 -16.90
N GLN A 14 -6.36 19.14 -17.91
CA GLN A 14 -6.04 20.55 -17.72
C GLN A 14 -7.16 21.16 -16.87
N LEU A 15 -6.84 21.64 -15.66
CA LEU A 15 -7.82 22.19 -14.72
C LEU A 15 -8.71 23.18 -15.50
N PRO A 16 -10.05 23.05 -15.43
CA PRO A 16 -10.92 23.96 -16.15
C PRO A 16 -10.63 25.39 -15.70
N ALA A 17 -10.25 26.23 -16.67
CA ALA A 17 -9.78 27.57 -16.40
C ALA A 17 -10.84 28.36 -15.62
N GLY A 18 -10.43 28.99 -14.52
CA GLY A 18 -11.27 29.95 -13.79
C GLY A 18 -12.23 29.39 -12.73
N LEU A 19 -12.12 28.12 -12.31
CA LEU A 19 -12.97 27.56 -11.25
C LEU A 19 -12.35 27.62 -9.84
N PHE A 20 -11.03 27.75 -9.75
CA PHE A 20 -10.32 27.97 -8.50
C PHE A 20 -9.26 29.04 -8.75
N GLU A 21 -9.48 30.25 -8.23
CA GLU A 21 -8.39 31.21 -8.17
C GLU A 21 -7.33 30.63 -7.24
N LYS A 22 -6.19 30.28 -7.83
CA LYS A 22 -5.02 29.87 -7.09
C LYS A 22 -4.65 31.01 -6.13
N PRO A 23 -4.62 30.79 -4.81
CA PRO A 23 -4.20 31.81 -3.85
C PRO A 23 -2.85 32.41 -4.24
N ALA A 24 -2.65 33.70 -4.00
CA ALA A 24 -1.43 34.42 -4.42
C ALA A 24 -0.14 33.85 -3.78
N ASP A 25 -0.28 33.11 -2.68
CA ASP A 25 0.76 32.44 -1.92
C ASP A 25 0.89 30.94 -2.25
N ALA A 26 0.03 30.39 -3.11
CA ALA A 26 0.09 28.98 -3.45
C ALA A 26 1.33 28.70 -4.33
N VAL A 27 2.15 27.75 -3.89
CA VAL A 27 3.27 27.22 -4.66
C VAL A 27 2.76 26.04 -5.47
N VAL A 28 2.96 26.07 -6.80
CA VAL A 28 2.77 24.86 -7.62
C VAL A 28 4.03 24.04 -7.42
N VAL A 29 3.88 22.86 -6.84
CA VAL A 29 4.99 21.92 -6.68
C VAL A 29 5.06 21.13 -8.00
N GLU A 30 6.09 21.41 -8.80
CA GLU A 30 6.30 20.76 -10.11
C GLU A 30 7.01 19.40 -9.98
N ASN A 31 7.60 19.12 -8.82
CA ASN A 31 8.23 17.84 -8.51
C ASN A 31 7.23 16.93 -7.79
N GLU A 32 7.34 15.62 -7.99
CA GLU A 32 6.69 14.64 -7.12
C GLU A 32 6.97 15.03 -5.67
N VAL A 33 5.91 15.06 -4.86
CA VAL A 33 6.06 15.22 -3.42
C VAL A 33 6.70 13.93 -2.96
N ASP A 34 8.03 13.92 -2.83
CA ASP A 34 8.76 12.86 -2.14
C ASP A 34 8.10 12.70 -0.77
N CYS A 35 7.24 11.69 -0.65
CA CYS A 35 6.72 11.28 0.65
C CYS A 35 7.96 10.94 1.46
N GLU A 36 8.26 11.76 2.46
CA GLU A 36 9.43 11.62 3.31
C GLU A 36 9.45 10.17 3.83
N VAL A 37 10.32 9.36 3.21
CA VAL A 37 10.53 7.98 3.62
C VAL A 37 11.30 8.11 4.92
N ASP A 38 10.57 8.12 6.03
CA ASP A 38 11.18 8.09 7.36
C ASP A 38 12.23 6.96 7.37
N PRO A 39 13.48 7.23 7.78
CA PRO A 39 14.58 6.25 7.72
C PRO A 39 14.30 4.93 8.45
N ASP A 40 13.32 4.89 9.36
CA ASP A 40 12.87 3.66 10.03
C ASP A 40 11.78 2.90 9.24
N SER A 41 11.42 3.39 8.06
CA SER A 41 10.36 2.88 7.20
C SER A 41 10.85 1.83 6.21
N GLY A 42 9.96 0.89 5.87
CA GLY A 42 10.22 -0.13 4.87
C GLY A 42 11.05 -1.28 5.41
N LEU A 43 11.23 -2.29 4.55
CA LEU A 43 12.12 -3.41 4.84
C LEU A 43 13.49 -3.11 4.24
N ALA A 44 14.55 -3.20 5.04
CA ALA A 44 15.91 -3.19 4.54
C ALA A 44 16.17 -4.45 3.69
N ALA A 45 16.52 -4.23 2.42
CA ALA A 45 16.76 -5.28 1.43
C ALA A 45 18.26 -5.48 1.14
N ASP A 46 19.14 -4.79 1.88
CA ASP A 46 20.59 -4.92 1.74
C ASP A 46 21.03 -6.38 1.93
N GLY A 47 21.74 -6.92 0.93
CA GLY A 47 22.21 -8.31 0.94
C GLY A 47 21.16 -9.35 0.57
N MET A 48 19.92 -8.95 0.23
CA MET A 48 18.87 -9.82 -0.31
C MET A 48 18.75 -9.65 -1.83
N THR A 49 18.38 -10.72 -2.52
CA THR A 49 17.80 -10.57 -3.86
C THR A 49 16.44 -9.87 -3.77
N ARG A 50 15.99 -9.23 -4.85
CA ARG A 50 14.68 -8.57 -4.88
C ARG A 50 13.53 -9.55 -4.61
N GLU A 51 13.63 -10.78 -5.12
CA GLU A 51 12.65 -11.84 -4.88
C GLU A 51 12.56 -12.21 -3.39
N GLU A 52 13.72 -12.38 -2.73
CA GLU A 52 13.79 -12.64 -1.28
C GLU A 52 13.20 -11.50 -0.46
N ALA A 53 13.55 -10.25 -0.79
CA ALA A 53 13.01 -9.07 -0.12
C ALA A 53 11.49 -8.97 -0.31
N CYS A 54 10.97 -9.27 -1.51
CA CYS A 54 9.54 -9.28 -1.79
C CYS A 54 8.78 -10.32 -0.96
N LEU A 55 9.31 -11.54 -0.85
CA LEU A 55 8.72 -12.57 -0.02
C LEU A 55 8.80 -12.21 1.47
N ALA A 56 9.91 -11.63 1.91
CA ALA A 56 10.12 -11.23 3.29
C ALA A 56 9.14 -10.14 3.73
N ILE A 57 8.98 -9.07 2.94
CA ILE A 57 8.07 -7.97 3.29
C ILE A 57 6.62 -8.43 3.32
N VAL A 58 6.20 -9.27 2.38
CA VAL A 58 4.83 -9.82 2.34
C VAL A 58 4.56 -10.73 3.53
N LYS A 59 5.50 -11.60 3.90
CA LYS A 59 5.36 -12.46 5.08
C LYS A 59 5.31 -11.63 6.37
N GLN A 60 6.17 -10.63 6.51
CA GLN A 60 6.22 -9.78 7.70
C GLN A 60 4.96 -8.91 7.82
N ALA A 61 4.54 -8.25 6.74
CA ALA A 61 3.32 -7.46 6.71
C ALA A 61 2.06 -8.31 6.87
N GLY A 62 2.02 -9.50 6.27
CA GLY A 62 0.93 -10.45 6.42
C GLY A 62 0.77 -10.92 7.87
N ARG A 63 1.88 -11.23 8.54
CA ARG A 63 1.86 -11.55 9.98
C ARG A 63 1.39 -10.37 10.82
N ALA A 64 1.91 -9.17 10.55
CA ALA A 64 1.48 -7.95 11.22
C ALA A 64 -0.01 -7.66 11.01
N MET A 65 -0.57 -8.00 9.84
CA MET A 65 -1.99 -7.89 9.55
C MET A 65 -2.81 -8.83 10.43
N VAL A 66 -2.44 -10.10 10.52
CA VAL A 66 -3.10 -11.09 11.39
C VAL A 66 -3.01 -10.68 12.85
N ASP A 67 -1.83 -10.26 13.30
CA ASP A 67 -1.58 -9.84 14.68
C ASP A 67 -2.10 -8.42 14.99
N LEU A 68 -2.57 -7.69 13.98
CA LEU A 68 -2.95 -6.27 14.08
C LEU A 68 -1.86 -5.43 14.74
N ASP A 69 -0.61 -5.68 14.34
CA ASP A 69 0.54 -4.86 14.72
C ASP A 69 0.57 -3.61 13.84
N GLN A 70 -0.09 -2.56 14.33
CA GLN A 70 -0.20 -1.27 13.65
C GLN A 70 1.17 -0.66 13.33
N ALA A 71 2.15 -0.75 14.23
CA ALA A 71 3.46 -0.13 14.02
C ALA A 71 4.18 -0.81 12.85
N THR A 72 4.20 -2.14 12.81
CA THR A 72 4.81 -2.89 11.70
C THR A 72 4.04 -2.68 10.39
N LEU A 73 2.71 -2.62 10.43
CA LEU A 73 1.90 -2.32 9.24
C LEU A 73 2.20 -0.95 8.65
N CYS A 74 2.20 0.10 9.48
CA CYS A 74 2.55 1.45 9.05
C CYS A 74 4.00 1.54 8.56
N ARG A 75 4.92 0.77 9.16
CA ARG A 75 6.33 0.73 8.72
C ARG A 75 6.48 0.13 7.32
N LEU A 76 5.81 -0.99 7.03
CA LEU A 76 6.04 -1.79 5.82
C LEU A 76 5.07 -1.52 4.67
N ASN A 77 3.86 -1.05 4.98
CA ASN A 77 2.81 -0.86 4.01
C ASN A 77 2.23 0.56 4.11
N LEU A 78 2.51 1.36 3.08
CA LEU A 78 2.22 2.79 3.07
C LEU A 78 0.73 3.09 3.21
N PHE A 79 -0.14 2.19 2.74
CA PHE A 79 -1.59 2.39 2.81
C PHE A 79 -2.12 2.53 4.24
N TYR A 80 -1.52 1.81 5.19
CA TYR A 80 -1.92 1.87 6.60
C TYR A 80 -1.54 3.17 7.30
N ARG A 81 -0.58 3.94 6.76
CA ARG A 81 -0.23 5.28 7.28
C ARG A 81 -1.36 6.28 7.09
N LEU A 82 -2.17 6.07 6.05
CA LEU A 82 -3.28 6.96 5.69
C LEU A 82 -4.55 6.68 6.49
N TYR A 83 -4.58 5.62 7.31
CA TYR A 83 -5.76 5.24 8.05
C TYR A 83 -5.98 6.19 9.25
N PRO A 84 -7.09 6.95 9.28
CA PRO A 84 -7.40 7.77 10.44
C PRO A 84 -7.76 6.88 11.65
N PRO A 85 -7.69 7.41 12.88
CA PRO A 85 -7.98 6.65 14.10
C PRO A 85 -9.32 5.91 14.05
N ALA A 86 -10.35 6.50 13.44
CA ALA A 86 -11.66 5.87 13.30
C ALA A 86 -11.64 4.56 12.49
N ILE A 87 -10.80 4.45 11.46
CA ILE A 87 -10.63 3.21 10.68
C ILE A 87 -9.89 2.16 11.52
N TRP A 88 -8.85 2.56 12.25
CA TRP A 88 -8.15 1.66 13.18
C TRP A 88 -9.08 1.08 14.25
N GLU A 89 -9.98 1.89 14.82
CA GLU A 89 -10.97 1.41 15.78
C GLU A 89 -11.97 0.43 15.15
N GLN A 90 -12.37 0.63 13.89
CA GLN A 90 -13.21 -0.33 13.16
C GLN A 90 -12.48 -1.67 12.97
N ILE A 91 -11.19 -1.63 12.63
CA ILE A 91 -10.37 -2.82 12.43
C ILE A 91 -10.17 -3.59 13.75
N LYS A 92 -9.89 -2.88 14.85
CA LYS A 92 -9.80 -3.49 16.19
C LYS A 92 -11.08 -4.23 16.55
N LYS A 93 -12.25 -3.60 16.35
CA LYS A 93 -13.55 -4.24 16.56
C LYS A 93 -13.74 -5.45 15.67
N ALA A 94 -13.39 -5.37 14.40
CA ALA A 94 -13.46 -6.51 13.48
C ALA A 94 -12.56 -7.67 13.94
N LYS A 95 -11.41 -7.38 14.55
CA LYS A 95 -10.53 -8.39 15.13
C LYS A 95 -11.13 -9.04 16.38
N GLU A 96 -11.69 -8.23 17.27
CA GLU A 96 -12.38 -8.71 18.48
C GLU A 96 -13.58 -9.60 18.15
N THR A 97 -14.32 -9.30 17.09
CA THR A 97 -15.46 -10.11 16.62
C THR A 97 -15.06 -11.27 15.72
N GLY A 98 -13.77 -11.51 15.51
CA GLY A 98 -13.25 -12.60 14.66
C GLY A 98 -13.55 -12.42 13.17
N GLN A 99 -13.89 -11.22 12.72
CA GLN A 99 -14.18 -10.90 11.32
C GLN A 99 -12.95 -10.42 10.55
N TRP A 100 -11.86 -10.10 11.25
CA TRP A 100 -10.61 -9.63 10.66
C TRP A 100 -9.83 -10.72 9.91
N VAL A 101 -8.73 -10.32 9.28
CA VAL A 101 -7.78 -11.20 8.60
C VAL A 101 -7.20 -12.21 9.58
N THR A 102 -7.27 -13.49 9.19
CA THR A 102 -6.75 -14.63 9.95
C THR A 102 -5.52 -15.23 9.28
N GLU A 103 -5.36 -15.04 7.98
CA GLU A 103 -4.22 -15.57 7.23
C GLU A 103 -3.91 -14.71 5.99
N VAL A 104 -2.62 -14.60 5.69
CA VAL A 104 -2.11 -14.08 4.42
C VAL A 104 -1.11 -15.11 3.89
N ALA A 105 -1.47 -15.77 2.79
CA ALA A 105 -0.66 -16.83 2.18
C ALA A 105 -0.08 -16.37 0.85
N VAL A 106 1.21 -16.59 0.63
CA VAL A 106 1.84 -16.37 -0.69
C VAL A 106 1.46 -17.55 -1.60
N THR A 107 0.84 -17.26 -2.73
CA THR A 107 0.29 -18.29 -3.65
C THR A 107 1.09 -18.46 -4.93
N GLY A 108 2.06 -17.58 -5.19
CA GLY A 108 2.89 -17.62 -6.39
C GLY A 108 4.28 -17.03 -6.16
N VAL A 109 5.10 -17.09 -7.20
CA VAL A 109 6.45 -16.48 -7.19
C VAL A 109 6.35 -14.97 -7.37
N PRO A 110 7.27 -14.19 -6.75
CA PRO A 110 7.40 -12.78 -7.07
C PRO A 110 7.71 -12.59 -8.56
N TYR A 111 7.15 -11.54 -9.16
CA TYR A 111 7.42 -11.18 -10.55
C TYR A 111 7.48 -9.65 -10.70
N GLN A 112 8.21 -9.19 -11.70
CA GLN A 112 8.42 -7.77 -11.96
C GLN A 112 7.58 -7.32 -13.16
N GLU A 113 6.92 -6.17 -13.06
CA GLU A 113 6.36 -5.44 -14.20
C GLU A 113 6.81 -3.98 -14.11
N GLY A 114 7.65 -3.53 -15.06
CA GLY A 114 8.22 -2.19 -15.00
C GLY A 114 9.19 -2.01 -13.82
N ASP A 115 9.02 -0.93 -13.06
CA ASP A 115 9.77 -0.63 -11.83
C ASP A 115 9.19 -1.31 -10.58
N LEU A 116 8.01 -1.93 -10.70
CA LEU A 116 7.27 -2.53 -9.60
C LEU A 116 7.43 -4.05 -9.53
N TRP A 117 7.39 -4.56 -8.31
CA TRP A 117 7.35 -5.98 -8.01
C TRP A 117 5.99 -6.37 -7.48
N TYR A 118 5.58 -7.60 -7.80
CA TYR A 118 4.28 -8.13 -7.43
C TYR A 118 4.44 -9.50 -6.79
N VAL A 119 3.68 -9.75 -5.74
CA VAL A 119 3.62 -11.05 -5.08
C VAL A 119 2.16 -11.49 -5.00
N PRO A 120 1.78 -12.61 -5.65
CA PRO A 120 0.44 -13.18 -5.51
C PRO A 120 0.21 -13.64 -4.07
N VAL A 121 -0.87 -13.15 -3.47
CA VAL A 121 -1.28 -13.53 -2.11
C VAL A 121 -2.77 -13.85 -2.05
N GLU A 122 -3.13 -14.77 -1.17
CA GLU A 122 -4.50 -15.00 -0.73
C GLU A 122 -4.65 -14.49 0.71
N ILE A 123 -5.61 -13.60 0.94
CA ILE A 123 -5.96 -13.09 2.25
C ILE A 123 -7.25 -13.77 2.70
N ARG A 124 -7.22 -14.45 3.84
CA ARG A 124 -8.41 -15.07 4.44
C ARG A 124 -8.85 -14.28 5.66
N SER A 125 -10.15 -14.06 5.75
CA SER A 125 -10.79 -13.43 6.90
C SER A 125 -11.49 -14.48 7.77
N GLY A 126 -11.68 -14.16 9.05
CA GLY A 126 -12.41 -15.03 9.96
C GLY A 126 -13.90 -15.16 9.64
N THR A 127 -14.42 -14.38 8.68
CA THR A 127 -15.76 -14.60 8.10
C THR A 127 -15.83 -15.76 7.10
N GLY A 128 -14.71 -16.43 6.81
CA GLY A 128 -14.61 -17.50 5.82
C GLY A 128 -14.47 -17.00 4.38
N LYS A 129 -14.44 -15.68 4.16
CA LYS A 129 -14.14 -15.09 2.84
C LYS A 129 -12.64 -15.10 2.60
N SER A 130 -12.24 -15.41 1.38
CA SER A 130 -10.88 -15.19 0.88
C SER A 130 -10.86 -14.26 -0.33
N GLU A 131 -9.79 -13.48 -0.45
CA GLU A 131 -9.52 -12.57 -1.55
C GLU A 131 -8.13 -12.86 -2.08
N THR A 132 -7.99 -13.02 -3.40
CA THR A 132 -6.68 -13.09 -4.06
C THR A 132 -6.31 -11.69 -4.54
N GLN A 133 -5.09 -11.26 -4.25
CA GLN A 133 -4.56 -9.98 -4.69
C GLN A 133 -3.06 -10.11 -5.01
N ASN A 134 -2.53 -9.17 -5.79
CA ASN A 134 -1.10 -9.05 -6.01
C ASN A 134 -0.56 -7.90 -5.16
N ALA A 135 0.15 -8.23 -4.09
CA ALA A 135 0.83 -7.22 -3.26
C ALA A 135 1.87 -6.49 -4.11
N MET A 136 1.74 -5.16 -4.19
CA MET A 136 2.57 -4.31 -5.02
C MET A 136 3.71 -3.72 -4.18
N ILE A 137 4.94 -3.90 -4.65
CA ILE A 137 6.16 -3.59 -3.92
C ILE A 137 7.05 -2.68 -4.76
N LYS A 138 7.55 -1.60 -4.15
CA LYS A 138 8.52 -0.69 -4.76
C LYS A 138 9.81 -0.68 -3.95
N PHE A 139 10.93 -0.65 -4.65
CA PHE A 139 12.27 -0.55 -4.08
C PHE A 139 12.76 0.89 -4.21
N TYR A 140 13.44 1.38 -3.18
CA TYR A 140 14.03 2.71 -3.12
C TYR A 140 15.45 2.60 -2.61
N ASP A 141 16.35 3.37 -3.20
CA ASP A 141 17.71 3.53 -2.71
C ASP A 141 17.78 4.86 -1.95
N PHE A 142 18.05 4.81 -0.65
CA PHE A 142 18.13 5.97 0.23
C PHE A 142 19.39 5.90 1.08
N GLU A 143 20.22 6.94 1.02
CA GLU A 143 21.50 7.05 1.76
C GLU A 143 22.42 5.81 1.64
N GLY A 144 22.42 5.17 0.46
CA GLY A 144 23.24 3.98 0.20
C GLY A 144 22.68 2.67 0.76
N LYS A 145 21.43 2.66 1.24
CA LYS A 145 20.66 1.48 1.61
C LYS A 145 19.55 1.23 0.60
N THR A 146 19.26 -0.03 0.32
CA THR A 146 18.07 -0.40 -0.45
C THR A 146 16.94 -0.76 0.51
N LEU A 147 15.83 -0.05 0.39
CA LEU A 147 14.58 -0.29 1.13
C LEU A 147 13.48 -0.78 0.19
N CYS A 148 12.52 -1.54 0.70
CA CYS A 148 11.30 -1.85 -0.04
C CYS A 148 10.02 -1.65 0.78
N PHE A 149 8.93 -1.36 0.07
CA PHE A 149 7.62 -1.01 0.63
C PHE A 149 6.51 -1.75 -0.09
N ILE A 150 5.48 -2.15 0.64
CA ILE A 150 4.19 -2.44 0.03
C ILE A 150 3.48 -1.11 -0.19
N ILE A 151 3.17 -0.80 -1.45
CA ILE A 151 2.55 0.47 -1.84
C ILE A 151 1.07 0.31 -2.22
N GLY A 152 0.57 -0.92 -2.26
CA GLY A 152 -0.83 -1.21 -2.56
C GLY A 152 -1.04 -2.63 -3.06
N SER A 153 -2.10 -2.82 -3.85
CA SER A 153 -2.30 -4.03 -4.65
C SER A 153 -2.70 -3.69 -6.07
N LYS A 154 -2.35 -4.56 -7.02
CA LYS A 154 -2.65 -4.36 -8.45
C LYS A 154 -4.15 -4.19 -8.70
N GLU A 155 -4.98 -4.88 -7.90
CA GLU A 155 -6.44 -4.90 -8.03
C GLU A 155 -7.12 -3.67 -7.41
N LYS A 156 -6.46 -2.95 -6.49
CA LYS A 156 -7.04 -1.82 -5.75
C LYS A 156 -6.49 -0.44 -6.17
N GLY A 157 -5.60 -0.40 -7.16
CA GLY A 157 -5.02 0.82 -7.72
C GLY A 157 -3.87 1.40 -6.87
N VAL A 158 -3.09 2.28 -7.49
CA VAL A 158 -1.94 2.97 -6.88
C VAL A 158 -2.44 4.16 -6.08
N VAL A 159 -1.86 4.39 -4.90
CA VAL A 159 -1.88 5.72 -4.26
C VAL A 159 -0.56 6.36 -4.65
N ASP A 160 -0.63 7.32 -5.59
CA ASP A 160 0.48 8.23 -5.93
C ASP A 160 0.72 9.20 -4.76
#